data_AF-A0A5K1ED44-F1
#
_entry.id   AF-A0A5K1ED44-F1
#
_cell.length_a   1.000
_cell.length_b   1.000
_cell.length_c   1.000
_cell.angle_alpha   90.00
_cell.angle_beta   90.00
_cell.angle_gamma   90.00
#
_symmetry.space_group_name_H-M   'P 1'
#
loop_
_entity.id
_entity.type
_entity.pdbx_description
1 polymer ?
#
loop_
_entity_poly.entity_id
_entity_poly.type
_entity_poly.pdbx_seq_one_letter_code
_entity_poly.pdbx_strand_id
1 'polypeptide(L)'
;AWKLQQENRVLEIVDEELEEYPEAEVLRFIKVALFCTQATASNRPSMTQVVEMLSKRKHLNEDLLTEPGILRKPDHLFGAKGGSSLSTLVSQDNASMQMGSAISMSQLYPR
;
A
#
# COMPACT_ATOMS: atom_id res chain seq x y z
N ALA A 1 -5.13 10.08 -5.47
CA ALA A 1 -3.79 9.69 -5.01
C ALA A 1 -2.97 9.01 -6.10
N TRP A 2 -3.22 7.74 -6.46
CA TRP A 2 -2.38 7.00 -7.43
C TRP A 2 -2.23 7.68 -8.80
N LYS A 3 -3.33 8.22 -9.34
CA LYS A 3 -3.29 8.98 -10.61
C LYS A 3 -2.33 10.18 -10.53
N LEU A 4 -2.38 10.93 -9.43
CA LEU A 4 -1.49 12.07 -9.19
C LEU A 4 -0.03 11.63 -8.99
N GLN A 5 0.21 10.46 -8.39
CA GLN A 5 1.54 9.84 -8.32
C GLN A 5 2.10 9.55 -9.71
N GLN A 6 1.31 8.93 -10.59
CA GLN A 6 1.73 8.66 -11.97
C GLN A 6 1.98 9.94 -12.78
N GLU A 7 1.21 11.00 -12.52
CA GLU A 7 1.36 12.30 -13.17
C GLU A 7 2.41 13.21 -12.52
N ASN A 8 3.10 12.75 -11.46
CA ASN A 8 4.03 13.55 -10.65
C ASN A 8 3.42 14.85 -10.08
N ARG A 9 2.11 14.83 -9.79
CA ARG A 9 1.29 15.94 -9.29
C ARG A 9 0.80 15.69 -7.86
N VAL A 10 1.57 14.93 -7.08
CA VAL A 10 1.15 14.47 -5.74
C VAL A 10 0.97 15.59 -4.71
N LEU A 11 1.56 16.76 -4.94
CA LEU A 11 1.40 17.93 -4.08
C LEU A 11 -0.04 18.48 -4.08
N GLU A 12 -0.86 18.10 -5.06
CA GLU A 12 -2.29 18.47 -5.10
C GLU A 12 -3.13 17.73 -4.06
N ILE A 13 -2.55 16.75 -3.36
CA ILE A 13 -3.22 16.04 -2.25
C ILE A 13 -3.06 16.80 -0.93
N VAL A 14 -2.14 17.77 -0.87
CA VAL A 14 -1.85 18.49 0.36
C VAL A 14 -3.04 19.36 0.74
N ASP A 15 -3.34 19.39 2.03
CA ASP A 15 -4.43 20.18 2.58
C ASP A 15 -4.21 21.67 2.26
N GLU A 16 -5.25 22.33 1.74
CA GLU A 16 -5.22 23.74 1.36
C GLU A 16 -5.06 24.65 2.60
N GLU A 17 -5.46 24.19 3.79
CA GLU A 17 -5.28 24.93 5.04
C GLU A 17 -3.82 24.89 5.56
N LEU A 18 -2.96 24.05 4.96
CA LEU A 18 -1.54 23.98 5.30
C LEU A 18 -0.76 25.07 4.55
N GLU A 19 -0.70 26.27 5.12
CA GLU A 19 -0.16 27.47 4.45
C GLU A 19 1.31 27.35 4.02
N GLU A 20 2.20 26.85 4.88
CA GLU A 20 3.63 26.71 4.58
C GLU A 20 4.15 25.35 5.03
N TYR A 21 4.73 24.60 4.08
CA TYR A 21 5.30 23.29 4.35
C TYR A 21 6.54 23.00 3.49
N PRO A 22 7.51 22.23 4.01
CA PRO A 22 8.61 21.75 3.21
C PRO A 22 8.12 20.68 2.22
N GLU A 23 8.03 21.02 0.93
CA GLU A 23 7.57 20.11 -0.13
C GLU A 23 8.28 18.76 -0.11
N ALA A 24 9.60 18.74 0.07
CA ALA A 24 10.39 17.52 0.13
C ALA A 24 9.96 16.56 1.26
N GLU A 25 9.49 17.11 2.38
CA GLU A 25 9.01 16.32 3.51
C GLU A 25 7.62 15.77 3.23
N VAL A 26 6.75 16.60 2.67
CA VAL A 26 5.38 16.21 2.29
C VAL A 26 5.38 15.15 1.20
N LEU A 27 6.21 15.31 0.16
CA LEU A 27 6.44 14.27 -0.86
C LEU A 27 6.86 12.94 -0.23
N ARG A 28 7.74 12.98 0.77
CA ARG A 28 8.17 11.78 1.49
C ARG A 28 7.03 11.17 2.30
N PHE A 29 6.25 11.96 3.02
CA PHE A 29 5.09 11.47 3.76
C PHE A 29 4.07 10.80 2.84
N ILE A 30 3.78 11.40 1.68
CA ILE A 30 2.88 10.83 0.68
C ILE A 30 3.42 9.49 0.18
N LYS A 31 4.70 9.40 -0.17
CA LYS A 31 5.34 8.14 -0.60
C LYS A 31 5.25 7.07 0.48
N VAL A 32 5.54 7.41 1.74
CA VAL A 32 5.41 6.47 2.87
C VAL A 32 3.97 5.99 3.04
N ALA A 33 2.99 6.90 2.93
CA ALA A 33 1.58 6.54 2.99
C ALA A 33 1.18 5.56 1.87
N LEU A 34 1.69 5.76 0.64
CA LEU A 34 1.47 4.84 -0.48
C LEU A 34 2.08 3.45 -0.21
N PHE A 35 3.27 3.38 0.39
CA PHE A 35 3.86 2.11 0.82
C PHE A 35 3.02 1.40 1.89
N CYS A 36 2.51 2.12 2.88
CA CYS A 36 1.69 1.56 3.97
C CYS A 36 0.32 1.05 3.49
N THR A 37 -0.20 1.61 2.41
CA THR A 37 -1.55 1.33 1.89
C THR A 37 -1.56 0.39 0.67
N GLN A 38 -0.43 -0.27 0.38
CA GLN A 38 -0.39 -1.27 -0.70
C GLN A 38 -1.42 -2.38 -0.49
N ALA A 39 -2.08 -2.77 -1.58
CA ALA A 39 -3.12 -3.79 -1.55
C ALA A 39 -2.57 -5.13 -1.04
N THR A 40 -1.42 -5.54 -1.55
CA THR A 40 -0.70 -6.75 -1.10
C THR A 40 -0.06 -6.49 0.27
N ALA A 41 -0.47 -7.25 1.29
CA ALA A 41 -0.02 -7.07 2.66
C ALA A 41 1.50 -7.25 2.85
N SER A 42 2.14 -8.18 2.12
CA SER A 42 3.60 -8.41 2.18
C SER A 42 4.43 -7.24 1.64
N ASN A 43 3.82 -6.36 0.84
CA ASN A 43 4.49 -5.17 0.29
C ASN A 43 4.41 -3.97 1.25
N ARG A 44 3.71 -4.09 2.37
CA ARG A 44 3.64 -3.02 3.37
C ARG A 44 4.91 -3.04 4.23
N PRO A 45 5.55 -1.89 4.49
CA PRO A 45 6.71 -1.82 5.35
C PRO A 45 6.34 -2.16 6.80
N SER A 46 7.26 -2.79 7.52
CA SER A 46 7.15 -2.94 8.98
C SER A 46 7.28 -1.57 9.67
N MET A 47 6.76 -1.45 10.89
CA MET A 47 6.82 -0.19 11.64
C MET A 47 8.24 0.36 11.82
N THR A 48 9.23 -0.51 12.02
CA THR A 48 10.65 -0.11 12.08
C THR A 48 11.09 0.57 10.78
N GLN A 49 10.69 0.01 9.63
CA GLN A 49 11.00 0.58 8.32
C GLN A 49 10.29 1.90 8.10
N VAL A 50 9.01 2.01 8.50
CA VAL A 50 8.25 3.27 8.43
C VAL A 50 8.96 4.37 9.21
N VAL A 51 9.34 4.11 10.46
CA VAL A 51 10.09 5.09 11.28
C VAL A 51 11.41 5.46 10.61
N GLU A 52 12.10 4.50 10.01
CA GLU A 52 13.33 4.78 9.28
C GLU A 52 13.11 5.64 8.03
N MET A 53 12.06 5.37 7.25
CA MET A 53 11.69 6.15 6.06
C MET A 53 11.37 7.59 6.42
N LEU A 54 10.67 7.81 7.54
CA LEU A 54 10.33 9.14 8.03
C LEU A 54 11.54 9.88 8.61
N SER A 55 12.43 9.17 9.30
CA SER A 55 13.57 9.77 9.98
C SER A 55 14.73 10.09 9.02
N LYS A 56 14.98 9.25 8.01
CA LYS A 56 16.13 9.39 7.12
C LYS A 56 15.75 10.16 5.85
N ARG A 57 16.57 11.15 5.47
CA ARG A 57 16.44 11.88 4.19
C ARG A 57 17.06 11.07 3.06
N LYS A 58 16.53 9.89 2.78
CA LYS A 58 16.94 9.03 1.67
C LYS A 58 15.84 8.93 0.64
N HIS A 59 16.22 8.75 -0.63
CA HIS A 59 15.27 8.50 -1.70
C HIS A 59 14.59 7.14 -1.51
N LEU A 60 13.28 7.07 -1.68
CA LEU A 60 12.52 5.82 -1.61
C LEU A 60 12.41 5.23 -3.02
N ASN A 61 12.47 3.91 -3.13
CA ASN A 61 12.36 3.23 -4.41
C ASN A 61 10.90 3.15 -4.88
N GLU A 62 10.47 4.11 -5.70
CA GLU A 62 9.09 4.22 -6.18
C GLU A 62 8.66 3.07 -7.09
N ASP A 63 9.60 2.34 -7.69
CA ASP A 63 9.32 1.16 -8.53
C ASP A 63 8.69 0.00 -7.72
N LEU A 64 8.77 0.06 -6.39
CA LEU A 64 8.13 -0.90 -5.48
C LEU A 64 6.68 -0.57 -5.17
N LEU A 65 6.19 0.62 -5.55
CA LEU A 65 4.80 0.98 -5.39
C LEU A 65 3.98 0.31 -6.50
N THR A 66 2.85 -0.27 -6.12
CA THR A 66 1.92 -0.94 -7.04
C THR A 66 0.60 -0.21 -7.12
N GLU A 67 -0.10 -0.34 -8.25
CA GLU A 67 -1.43 0.24 -8.42
C GLU A 67 -2.38 -0.25 -7.32
N PRO A 68 -3.23 0.63 -6.76
CA PRO A 68 -4.21 0.24 -5.78
C PRO A 68 -5.05 -0.94 -6.28
N GLY A 69 -5.08 -2.02 -5.49
CA GLY A 69 -5.95 -3.15 -5.76
C GLY A 69 -7.41 -2.75 -5.62
N ILE A 70 -8.21 -2.98 -6.67
CA ILE A 70 -9.66 -2.84 -6.59
C ILE A 70 -10.19 -3.97 -5.72
N LEU A 71 -10.59 -3.65 -4.49
CA LEU A 71 -11.36 -4.58 -3.66
C LEU A 71 -12.75 -4.74 -4.31
N ARG A 72 -12.90 -5.75 -5.17
CA ARG A 72 -14.21 -6.16 -5.65
C ARG A 72 -14.98 -6.71 -4.44
N LYS A 73 -15.95 -5.93 -3.96
CA LYS A 73 -16.93 -6.44 -3.01
C LYS A 73 -17.61 -7.65 -3.65
N PRO A 74 -17.78 -8.77 -2.94
CA PRO A 74 -18.65 -9.83 -3.41
C PRO A 74 -20.04 -9.22 -3.59
N ASP A 75 -20.48 -9.11 -4.84
CA ASP A 75 -21.86 -8.74 -5.14
C ASP A 75 -22.76 -9.80 -4.51
N HIS A 76 -23.73 -9.37 -3.71
CA HIS A 76 -24.79 -10.16 -3.08
C HIS A 76 -24.44 -10.94 -1.81
N LEU A 77 -24.60 -10.32 -0.63
CA LEU A 77 -25.05 -11.01 0.60
C LEU A 77 -25.75 -10.01 1.55
N PHE A 78 -26.79 -9.34 1.05
CA PHE A 78 -27.86 -8.78 1.89
C PHE A 78 -29.13 -9.57 1.59
N GLY A 79 -29.37 -10.61 2.39
CA GLY A 79 -30.50 -11.53 2.19
C GLY A 79 -30.55 -12.61 3.25
N ALA A 80 -31.03 -12.23 4.43
CA ALA A 80 -31.67 -13.02 5.48
C ALA A 80 -31.54 -14.57 5.54
N LYS A 81 -31.24 -15.02 6.77
CA LYS A 81 -31.60 -16.29 7.45
C LYS A 81 -30.71 -17.53 7.28
N GLY A 82 -30.44 -18.14 8.44
CA GLY A 82 -30.37 -19.60 8.60
C GLY A 82 -28.96 -20.16 8.59
N GLY A 83 -28.64 -20.93 9.62
CA GLY A 83 -27.33 -21.56 9.77
C GLY A 83 -27.11 -22.82 8.94
N SER A 84 -25.96 -23.42 9.24
CA SER A 84 -25.44 -24.74 8.85
C SER A 84 -24.82 -24.87 7.46
N SER A 85 -23.50 -25.08 7.50
CA SER A 85 -22.68 -26.00 6.68
C SER A 85 -23.01 -26.16 5.20
N LEU A 86 -22.09 -25.74 4.31
CA LEU A 86 -21.83 -26.54 3.10
C LEU A 86 -20.45 -26.29 2.47
N SER A 87 -19.73 -27.40 2.34
CA SER A 87 -18.60 -27.76 1.46
C SER A 87 -17.78 -26.64 0.80
N THR A 88 -16.57 -26.50 1.33
CA THR A 88 -15.33 -26.27 0.58
C THR A 88 -15.35 -26.95 -0.79
N LEU A 89 -15.57 -26.18 -1.86
CA LEU A 89 -15.05 -26.51 -3.17
C LEU A 89 -13.73 -25.77 -3.33
N VAL A 90 -12.66 -26.47 -2.95
CA VAL A 90 -11.28 -26.14 -3.33
C VAL A 90 -11.24 -26.21 -4.86
N SER A 91 -11.21 -25.04 -5.50
CA SER A 91 -10.55 -24.91 -6.80
C SER A 91 -9.10 -24.66 -6.49
N GLN A 92 -8.33 -25.67 -6.85
CA GLN A 92 -6.94 -25.88 -6.54
C GLN A 92 -6.10 -24.99 -7.45
N ASP A 93 -6.09 -23.70 -7.17
CA ASP A 93 -4.97 -22.86 -7.56
C ASP A 93 -3.91 -23.09 -6.51
N ASN A 94 -2.78 -23.66 -6.93
CA ASN A 94 -1.67 -24.08 -6.07
C ASN A 94 -1.03 -22.83 -5.43
N ALA A 95 -1.72 -22.22 -4.46
CA ALA A 95 -1.19 -21.20 -3.61
C ALA A 95 -0.25 -21.90 -2.65
N SER A 96 1.00 -22.10 -3.10
CA SER A 96 2.09 -22.07 -2.14
C SER A 96 1.90 -20.77 -1.38
N MET A 97 1.52 -20.85 -0.09
CA MET A 97 1.62 -19.72 0.81
C MET A 97 3.10 -19.45 1.02
N GLN A 98 3.75 -18.96 -0.05
CA GLN A 98 4.99 -18.25 0.06
C GLN A 98 4.61 -17.04 0.91
N MET A 99 5.09 -17.03 2.14
CA MET A 99 5.31 -15.78 2.85
C MET A 99 6.03 -14.87 1.86
N GLY A 100 5.29 -13.97 1.21
CA GLY A 100 5.89 -12.93 0.41
C GLY A 100 6.88 -12.25 1.34
N SER A 101 8.16 -12.39 1.04
CA SER A 101 9.22 -11.79 1.85
C SER A 101 8.90 -10.31 1.99
N ALA A 102 8.82 -9.83 3.23
CA ALA A 102 8.66 -8.40 3.50
C ALA A 102 9.71 -7.63 2.70
N ILE A 103 9.32 -6.45 2.20
CA ILE A 103 10.25 -5.58 1.45
C ILE A 103 11.51 -5.37 2.29
N SER A 104 12.66 -5.70 1.74
CA SER A 104 13.95 -5.50 2.42
C SER A 104 14.37 -4.03 2.38
N MET A 105 15.16 -3.62 3.37
CA MET A 105 15.79 -2.30 3.43
C MET A 105 16.66 -1.98 2.21
N SER A 106 17.31 -2.99 1.63
CA SER A 106 18.11 -2.82 0.42
C SER A 106 17.27 -2.57 -0.83
N GLN A 107 16.01 -3.00 -0.84
CA GLN A 107 15.10 -2.75 -1.96
C GLN A 107 14.46 -1.37 -1.85
N LEU A 108 14.21 -0.93 -0.61
CA LEU A 108 13.52 0.31 -0.30
C LEU A 108 14.34 1.58 -0.63
N TYR A 109 15.67 1.49 -0.55
CA TYR A 109 16.57 2.60 -0.87
C TYR A 109 17.41 2.23 -2.12
N PRO A 110 17.21 2.91 -3.27
CA PRO A 110 18.07 2.70 -4.43
C PRO A 110 19.51 3.14 -4.10
N ARG A 111 20.47 2.48 -4.75
CA ARG A 111 21.92 2.74 -4.57
C ARG A 111 22.34 4.09 -5.14
#